data_AF-A0A962E228-F1
#
_entry.id   AF-A0A962E228-F1
#
_cell.length_a   1.000
_cell.length_b   1.000
_cell.length_c   1.000
_cell.angle_alpha   90.00
_cell.angle_beta   90.00
_cell.angle_gamma   90.00
#
_symmetry.space_group_name_H-M   'P 1'
#
loop_
_entity.id
_entity.type
_entity.pdbx_description
1 polymer ?
#
loop_
_entity_poly.entity_id
_entity_poly.type
_entity_poly.pdbx_seq_one_letter_code
_entity_poly.pdbx_strand_id
1 'polypeptide(L)'
;MMLQLLLPSRFKTGEKYISTAKNRPKLVMKIINCYKYTTEIIMNYEFDSQSSEEINIKIYHDAQLAEIVYCTDVQKFIRLLGPKVCPQIHKKTRTTLNTFLQKWLNFLLAKGYSSHSWQLIS
;
A
#
# COMPACT_ATOMS: atom_id res chain seq x y z
N MET A 1 8.91 -10.93 3.34
CA MET A 1 10.00 -10.32 4.13
C MET A 1 10.06 -8.79 4.02
N MET A 2 10.02 -8.16 2.85
CA MET A 2 10.15 -6.68 2.71
C MET A 2 9.04 -5.83 3.35
N LEU A 3 7.77 -6.25 3.27
CA LEU A 3 6.67 -5.42 3.78
C LEU A 3 6.72 -5.25 5.30
N GLN A 4 7.17 -6.26 6.03
CA GLN A 4 7.38 -6.15 7.48
C GLN A 4 8.50 -5.16 7.83
N LEU A 5 9.46 -4.93 6.93
CA LEU A 5 10.49 -3.91 7.12
C LEU A 5 9.95 -2.49 6.90
N LEU A 6 8.80 -2.34 6.22
CA LEU A 6 8.15 -1.05 5.99
C LEU A 6 7.04 -0.76 6.99
N LEU A 7 6.28 -1.76 7.44
CA LEU A 7 5.19 -1.53 8.38
C LEU A 7 5.70 -1.17 9.79
N PRO A 8 4.98 -0.33 10.55
CA PRO A 8 5.24 -0.16 11.98
C PRO A 8 5.30 -1.51 12.71
N SER A 9 6.13 -1.64 13.75
CA SER A 9 6.30 -2.91 14.47
C SER A 9 5.02 -3.40 15.16
N ARG A 10 4.14 -2.48 15.53
CA ARG A 10 2.81 -2.74 16.10
C ARG A 10 1.85 -1.73 15.50
N PHE A 11 0.67 -2.20 15.12
CA PHE A 11 -0.39 -1.34 14.60
C PHE A 11 -1.75 -1.99 14.82
N LYS A 12 -2.81 -1.18 14.79
CA LYS A 12 -4.20 -1.58 14.94
C LYS A 12 -5.06 -0.97 13.84
N THR A 13 -6.19 -1.59 13.59
CA THR A 13 -7.22 -1.07 12.70
C THR A 13 -7.63 0.34 13.11
N GLY A 14 -7.72 1.24 12.13
CA GLY A 14 -8.09 2.64 12.31
C GLY A 14 -6.90 3.59 12.48
N GLU A 15 -5.74 3.08 12.88
CA GLU A 15 -4.56 3.92 13.12
C GLU A 15 -4.02 4.54 11.84
N LYS A 16 -3.53 5.78 11.97
CA LYS A 16 -2.91 6.54 10.89
C LYS A 16 -1.50 6.95 11.26
N TYR A 17 -0.58 6.77 10.33
CA TYR A 17 0.84 7.04 10.48
C TYR A 17 1.31 8.03 9.43
N ILE A 18 2.27 8.86 9.80
CA ILE A 18 3.02 9.72 8.88
C ILE A 18 4.50 9.39 8.94
N SER A 19 5.16 9.39 7.79
CA SER A 19 6.57 9.07 7.72
C SER A 19 7.44 10.18 8.32
N THR A 20 8.49 9.79 9.04
CA THR A 20 9.47 10.71 9.67
C THR A 20 10.77 10.83 8.89
N ALA A 21 10.88 10.19 7.71
CA ALA A 21 12.05 10.29 6.84
C ALA A 21 12.38 11.75 6.49
N LYS A 22 13.63 12.18 6.75
CA LYS A 22 14.09 13.55 6.52
C LYS A 22 14.33 13.83 5.03
N ASN A 23 14.04 15.05 4.59
CA ASN A 23 14.25 15.53 3.21
C ASN A 23 13.56 14.65 2.14
N ARG A 24 12.40 14.11 2.48
CA ARG A 24 11.54 13.30 1.61
C ARG A 24 10.10 13.77 1.71
N PRO A 25 9.28 13.56 0.66
CA PRO A 25 7.83 13.73 0.76
C PRO A 25 7.26 12.94 1.94
N LYS A 26 6.22 13.46 2.59
CA LYS A 26 5.58 12.74 3.69
C LYS A 26 4.73 11.62 3.11
N LEU A 27 5.03 10.38 3.46
CA LEU A 27 4.18 9.24 3.16
C LEU A 27 3.21 9.06 4.32
N VAL A 28 1.92 9.04 4.02
CA VAL A 28 0.85 8.77 4.97
C VAL A 28 0.41 7.33 4.78
N MET A 29 0.19 6.62 5.89
CA MET A 29 -0.30 5.24 5.89
C MET A 29 -1.50 5.15 6.83
N LYS A 30 -2.60 4.58 6.34
CA LYS A 30 -3.78 4.27 7.16
C LYS A 30 -3.99 2.77 7.23
N ILE A 31 -4.18 2.23 8.42
CA ILE A 31 -4.51 0.83 8.64
C ILE A 31 -6.03 0.69 8.58
N ILE A 32 -6.52 0.02 7.53
CA ILE A 32 -7.96 -0.12 7.29
C ILE A 32 -8.53 -1.31 8.04
N ASN A 33 -7.88 -2.47 7.94
CA ASN A 33 -8.30 -3.69 8.63
C ASN A 33 -7.09 -4.56 8.97
N CYS A 34 -7.11 -5.18 10.14
CA CYS A 34 -6.15 -6.20 10.57
C CYS A 34 -6.88 -7.53 10.78
N TYR A 35 -6.72 -8.46 9.85
CA TYR A 35 -7.21 -9.82 9.97
C TYR A 35 -6.08 -10.76 10.38
N LYS A 36 -6.44 -12.00 10.75
CA LYS A 36 -5.47 -13.02 11.16
C LYS A 36 -4.37 -13.28 10.12
N TYR A 37 -4.72 -13.26 8.84
CA TYR A 37 -3.81 -13.60 7.74
C TYR A 37 -3.54 -12.45 6.78
N THR A 38 -4.30 -11.35 6.89
CA THR A 38 -4.16 -10.22 6.00
C THR A 38 -4.27 -8.89 6.71
N THR A 39 -3.57 -7.88 6.20
CA THR A 39 -3.75 -6.48 6.61
C THR A 39 -4.08 -5.65 5.37
N GLU A 40 -5.07 -4.78 5.49
CA GLU A 40 -5.43 -3.81 4.46
C GLU A 40 -4.95 -2.43 4.88
N ILE A 41 -4.20 -1.77 4.01
CA ILE A 41 -3.67 -0.43 4.22
C ILE A 41 -3.96 0.48 3.03
N ILE A 42 -3.95 1.77 3.30
CA ILE A 42 -3.94 2.83 2.28
C ILE A 42 -2.66 3.63 2.45
N MET A 43 -2.01 3.98 1.34
CA MET A 43 -0.88 4.90 1.34
C MET A 43 -1.04 5.99 0.28
N ASN A 44 -0.65 7.20 0.63
CA ASN A 44 -0.58 8.37 -0.25
C ASN A 44 0.55 9.28 0.21
N TYR A 45 1.10 10.07 -0.71
CA TYR A 45 2.02 11.15 -0.35
C TYR A 45 1.25 12.42 0.00
N GLU A 46 1.71 13.11 1.04
CA GLU A 46 1.30 14.45 1.41
C GLU A 46 2.37 15.43 0.92
N PHE A 47 1.98 16.37 0.07
CA PHE A 47 2.79 17.50 -0.37
C PHE A 47 2.19 18.80 0.15
N ASP A 48 2.94 19.90 0.10
CA ASP A 48 2.54 21.18 0.68
C ASP A 48 1.19 21.72 0.15
N SER A 49 0.84 21.41 -1.09
CA SER A 49 -0.37 21.93 -1.76
C SER A 49 -1.44 20.88 -2.06
N GLN A 50 -1.11 19.60 -2.02
CA GLN A 50 -2.05 18.51 -2.34
C GLN A 50 -1.53 17.14 -1.89
N SER A 51 -2.47 16.21 -1.73
CA SER A 51 -2.16 14.79 -1.57
C SER A 51 -2.05 14.08 -2.94
N SER A 52 -1.22 13.05 -3.03
CA SER A 52 -1.26 12.12 -4.16
C SER A 52 -2.51 11.24 -4.11
N GLU A 53 -2.77 10.55 -5.22
CA GLU A 53 -3.72 9.44 -5.25
C GLU A 53 -3.40 8.38 -4.19
N GLU A 54 -4.47 7.76 -3.68
CA GLU A 54 -4.39 6.68 -2.71
C GLU A 54 -4.09 5.33 -3.39
N ILE A 55 -3.13 4.60 -2.83
CA ILE A 55 -2.84 3.22 -3.21
C ILE A 55 -3.38 2.31 -2.10
N ASN A 56 -4.39 1.50 -2.44
CA ASN A 56 -4.97 0.53 -1.52
C ASN A 56 -4.23 -0.79 -1.66
N ILE A 57 -3.71 -1.32 -0.57
CA ILE A 57 -2.81 -2.47 -0.56
C ILE A 57 -3.33 -3.52 0.42
N LYS A 58 -3.37 -4.77 -0.01
CA LYS A 58 -3.61 -5.93 0.85
C LYS A 58 -2.33 -6.72 1.01
N ILE A 59 -1.99 -7.00 2.25
CA ILE A 59 -0.76 -7.69 2.65
C ILE A 59 -1.15 -9.06 3.20
N TYR A 60 -0.55 -10.12 2.68
CA TYR A 60 -0.74 -11.50 3.10
C TYR A 60 0.46 -11.93 3.96
N HIS A 61 0.20 -12.27 5.22
CA HIS A 61 1.25 -12.54 6.21
C HIS A 61 1.92 -13.91 6.00
N ASP A 62 1.15 -14.88 5.56
CA ASP A 62 1.57 -16.27 5.31
C ASP A 62 2.33 -16.41 3.98
N ALA A 63 1.78 -15.86 2.90
CA ALA A 63 2.36 -15.91 1.56
C ALA A 63 3.46 -14.87 1.33
N GLN A 64 3.71 -13.99 2.31
CA GLN A 64 4.64 -12.85 2.22
C GLN A 64 4.41 -11.95 0.99
N LEU A 65 3.17 -11.90 0.52
CA LEU A 65 2.74 -11.22 -0.69
C LEU A 65 2.06 -9.90 -0.32
N ALA A 66 2.15 -8.89 -1.19
CA ALA A 66 1.18 -7.81 -1.19
C ALA A 66 0.64 -7.60 -2.60
N GLU A 67 -0.60 -7.12 -2.67
CA GLU A 67 -1.26 -6.76 -3.91
C GLU A 67 -1.85 -5.36 -3.79
N ILE A 68 -1.87 -4.63 -4.91
CA ILE A 68 -2.68 -3.42 -5.02
C ILE A 68 -4.13 -3.85 -5.24
N VAL A 69 -5.02 -3.47 -4.33
CA VAL A 69 -6.45 -3.78 -4.43
C VAL A 69 -7.08 -2.87 -5.49
N TYR A 70 -6.83 -1.55 -5.40
CA TYR A 70 -7.16 -0.52 -6.39
C TYR A 70 -6.32 0.75 -6.15
N CYS A 71 -6.08 1.52 -7.22
CA CYS A 71 -5.38 2.82 -7.18
C CYS A 71 -6.17 3.92 -7.92
N THR A 72 -7.30 3.58 -8.54
CA THR A 72 -8.20 4.53 -9.21
C THR A 72 -9.64 4.04 -9.09
N ASP A 73 -10.61 4.95 -9.21
CA ASP A 73 -12.03 4.61 -9.25
C ASP A 73 -12.38 3.67 -10.41
N VAL A 74 -11.71 3.83 -11.54
CA VAL A 74 -11.86 2.94 -12.71
C VAL A 74 -11.42 1.51 -12.38
N GLN A 75 -10.33 1.32 -11.63
CA GLN A 75 -9.88 0.00 -11.20
C GLN A 75 -10.83 -0.62 -10.15
N LYS A 76 -11.37 0.20 -9.25
CA LYS A 76 -12.40 -0.22 -8.29
C LYS A 76 -13.66 -0.69 -9.02
N PHE A 77 -14.09 0.05 -10.03
CA PHE A 77 -15.24 -0.29 -10.88
C PHE A 77 -15.02 -1.57 -11.70
N ILE A 78 -13.87 -1.72 -12.38
CA ILE A 78 -13.52 -2.94 -13.13
C ILE A 78 -13.50 -4.17 -12.21
N ARG A 79 -13.08 -4.03 -10.94
CA ARG A 79 -13.10 -5.13 -9.98
C ARG A 79 -14.54 -5.51 -9.57
N LEU A 80 -15.42 -4.52 -9.38
CA LEU A 80 -16.84 -4.75 -9.08
C LEU A 80 -17.58 -5.44 -10.23
N LEU A 81 -17.19 -5.18 -11.48
CA LEU A 81 -17.76 -5.83 -12.66
C LEU A 81 -17.40 -7.32 -12.80
N GLY A 82 -16.39 -7.79 -12.06
CA GLY A 82 -15.99 -9.19 -12.03
C GLY A 82 -15.40 -9.70 -13.36
N PRO A 83 -15.32 -11.02 -13.57
CA PRO A 83 -14.67 -11.66 -14.73
C PRO A 83 -15.36 -11.42 -16.09
N LYS A 84 -16.31 -10.48 -16.16
CA LYS A 84 -16.92 -10.00 -17.42
C LYS A 84 -15.94 -9.22 -18.28
N VAL A 85 -14.83 -8.77 -17.71
CA VAL A 85 -13.71 -8.16 -18.44
C VAL A 85 -12.71 -9.26 -18.80
N CYS A 86 -12.15 -9.20 -20.01
CA CYS A 86 -11.35 -10.28 -20.60
C CYS A 86 -10.27 -10.83 -19.63
N PRO A 87 -10.27 -12.13 -19.28
CA PRO A 87 -9.38 -12.71 -18.26
C PRO A 87 -7.88 -12.46 -18.50
N GLN A 88 -7.48 -12.39 -19.77
CA GLN A 88 -6.09 -12.09 -20.16
C GLN A 88 -5.68 -10.66 -19.80
N ILE A 89 -6.58 -9.69 -20.03
CA ILE A 89 -6.36 -8.29 -19.68
C ILE A 89 -6.24 -8.16 -18.16
N HIS A 90 -7.14 -8.81 -17.40
CA HIS A 90 -7.04 -8.82 -15.94
C HIS A 90 -5.72 -9.40 -15.44
N LYS A 91 -5.28 -10.55 -15.98
CA LYS A 91 -4.03 -11.18 -15.57
C LYS A 91 -2.85 -10.26 -15.85
N LYS A 92 -2.76 -9.68 -17.05
CA LYS A 92 -1.68 -8.75 -17.43
C LYS A 92 -1.66 -7.53 -16.51
N THR A 93 -2.83 -6.91 -16.27
CA THR A 93 -2.94 -5.76 -15.36
C THR A 93 -2.50 -6.10 -13.94
N ARG A 94 -2.89 -7.27 -13.42
CA ARG A 94 -2.48 -7.72 -12.08
C ARG A 94 -0.97 -7.95 -11.97
N THR A 95 -0.36 -8.60 -12.97
CA THR A 95 1.09 -8.78 -13.02
C THR A 95 1.83 -7.44 -13.03
N THR A 96 1.37 -6.49 -13.84
CA THR A 96 1.95 -5.14 -13.90
C THR A 96 1.84 -4.41 -12.56
N LEU A 97 0.67 -4.42 -11.92
CA LEU A 97 0.45 -3.76 -10.62
C LEU A 97 1.30 -4.38 -9.51
N ASN A 98 1.39 -5.72 -9.46
CA ASN A 98 2.23 -6.39 -8.47
C ASN A 98 3.72 -6.09 -8.68
N THR A 99 4.16 -6.03 -9.94
CA THR A 99 5.55 -5.66 -10.28
C THR A 99 5.84 -4.21 -9.89
N PHE A 100 4.91 -3.29 -10.16
CA PHE A 100 5.01 -1.90 -9.73
C PHE A 100 5.11 -1.80 -8.21
N LEU A 101 4.18 -2.45 -7.48
CA LEU A 101 4.16 -2.44 -6.03
C LEU A 101 5.49 -2.93 -5.46
N GLN A 102 6.02 -4.04 -5.98
CA GLN A 102 7.30 -4.57 -5.51
C GLN A 102 8.45 -3.58 -5.73
N LYS A 103 8.55 -2.97 -6.92
CA LYS A 103 9.58 -1.94 -7.20
C LYS A 103 9.42 -0.71 -6.32
N TRP A 104 8.19 -0.28 -6.08
CA TRP A 104 7.90 0.88 -5.26
C TRP A 104 8.24 0.64 -3.77
N LEU A 105 7.90 -0.53 -3.22
CA LEU A 105 8.28 -0.91 -1.86
C LEU A 105 9.80 -0.99 -1.69
N ASN A 106 10.51 -1.53 -2.70
CA ASN A 106 11.98 -1.51 -2.73
C ASN A 106 12.55 -0.09 -2.72
N PHE A 107 11.96 0.79 -3.52
CA PHE A 107 12.34 2.20 -3.55
C PHE A 107 12.12 2.87 -2.19
N LEU A 108 10.99 2.62 -1.53
CA LEU A 108 10.73 3.16 -0.18
C LEU A 108 11.81 2.72 0.81
N LEU A 109 12.14 1.43 0.87
CA LEU A 109 13.22 0.93 1.72
C LEU A 109 14.56 1.60 1.41
N ALA A 110 14.94 1.67 0.13
CA ALA A 110 16.19 2.29 -0.31
C ALA A 110 16.26 3.81 -0.01
N LYS A 111 15.11 4.47 0.13
CA LYS A 111 15.04 5.91 0.48
C LYS A 111 14.95 6.16 1.99
N GLY A 112 14.97 5.12 2.81
CA GLY A 112 15.02 5.20 4.27
C GLY A 112 13.64 5.14 4.95
N TYR A 113 12.57 4.83 4.21
CA TYR A 113 11.32 4.45 4.84
C TYR A 113 11.48 3.05 5.43
N SER A 114 11.21 2.89 6.72
CA SER A 114 11.33 1.62 7.43
C SER A 114 10.31 1.55 8.56
N SER A 115 10.23 0.41 9.24
CA SER A 115 9.34 0.18 10.38
C SER A 115 9.51 1.20 11.52
N HIS A 116 10.66 1.86 11.61
CA HIS A 116 10.97 2.87 12.62
C HIS A 116 10.75 4.31 12.14
N SER A 117 10.44 4.51 10.86
CA SER A 117 10.28 5.84 10.26
C SER A 117 8.82 6.30 10.26
N TRP A 118 8.03 5.92 11.26
CA TRP A 118 6.61 6.23 11.35
C TRP A 118 6.27 6.89 12.67
N GLN A 119 5.40 7.89 12.60
CA GLN A 119 4.81 8.54 13.74
C GLN A 119 3.29 8.36 13.67
N LEU A 120 2.70 7.86 14.76
CA LEU A 120 1.24 7.76 14.90
C LEU A 120 0.65 9.17 15.02
N ILE A 121 -0.40 9.45 14.26
CA ILE A 121 -1.08 10.76 14.23
C ILE A 121 -2.57 10.70 14.58
N SER A 122 -3.16 9.50 14.68
CA SER A 122 -4.52 9.26 15.20
C SER A 122 -4.75 7.76 15.39
#